data_AF-A0A970LC04-F1
#
_entry.id   AF-A0A970LC04-F1
#
_cell.length_a   1.000
_cell.length_b   1.000
_cell.length_c   1.000
_cell.angle_alpha   90.00
_cell.angle_beta   90.00
_cell.angle_gamma   90.00
#
_symmetry.space_group_name_H-M   'P 1'
#
loop_
_entity.id
_entity.type
_entity.pdbx_description
1 polymer ?
#
loop_
_entity_poly.entity_id
_entity_poly.type
_entity_poly.pdbx_seq_one_letter_code
_entity_poly.pdbx_strand_id
1 'polypeptide(L)'
;IYGFLAGFLTIQKIGLLAGNLVDLTPAQGWLIFVACMPITIVGFISALYQGRVAAASIGIVSKRPEEVAKGITFAAMVETYAVLALLATILMLFGINI
;
A
#
# COMPACT_ATOMS: atom_id res chain seq x y z
N ILE A 1 -4.67 -4.65 -3.03
CA ILE A 1 -3.53 -5.45 -3.54
C ILE A 1 -2.25 -5.17 -2.74
N TYR A 2 -1.81 -3.92 -2.60
CA TYR A 2 -0.55 -3.59 -1.94
C TYR A 2 -0.41 -4.08 -0.48
N GLY A 3 -1.47 -3.98 0.33
CA GLY A 3 -1.43 -4.52 1.70
C GLY A 3 -1.26 -6.04 1.75
N PHE A 4 -1.85 -6.76 0.79
CA PHE A 4 -1.65 -8.20 0.66
C PHE A 4 -0.19 -8.53 0.30
N LEU A 5 0.39 -7.80 -0.65
CA LEU A 5 1.81 -7.94 -1.00
C LEU A 5 2.73 -7.67 0.20
N ALA A 6 2.51 -6.57 0.92
CA ALA A 6 3.29 -6.24 2.11
C ALA A 6 3.19 -7.33 3.19
N GLY A 7 1.98 -7.88 3.41
CA GLY A 7 1.76 -9.00 4.32
C GLY A 7 2.55 -10.25 3.90
N PHE A 8 2.50 -10.60 2.61
CA PHE A 8 3.24 -11.75 2.08
C PHE A 8 4.76 -11.58 2.22
N LEU A 9 5.29 -10.38 1.93
CA LEU A 9 6.71 -10.06 2.12
C LEU A 9 7.11 -10.12 3.60
N THR A 10 6.22 -9.72 4.51
CA THR A 10 6.46 -9.82 5.97
C THR A 10 6.57 -11.28 6.40
N ILE A 11 5.61 -12.12 5.98
CA ILE A 11 5.59 -13.56 6.26
C ILE A 11 6.83 -14.26 5.70
N GLN A 12 7.24 -13.88 4.48
CA GLN A 12 8.47 -14.39 3.88
C GLN A 12 9.70 -13.99 4.70
N LYS A 13 9.78 -12.73 5.15
CA LYS A 13 10.93 -12.22 5.90
C LYS A 13 11.11 -12.90 7.26
N ILE A 14 10.03 -13.25 7.95
CA ILE A 14 10.09 -13.96 9.24
C ILE A 14 10.32 -15.48 9.11
N GLY A 15 10.44 -16.00 7.88
CA GLY A 15 10.72 -17.42 7.63
C GLY A 15 9.51 -18.34 7.76
N LEU A 16 8.30 -17.80 7.96
CA LEU A 16 7.08 -18.59 8.21
C LEU A 16 6.71 -19.48 7.01
N LEU A 17 6.99 -19.06 5.77
CA LEU A 17 6.73 -19.86 4.57
C LEU A 17 7.73 -21.00 4.36
N ALA A 18 8.96 -20.86 4.87
CA ALA A 18 10.04 -21.83 4.68
C ALA A 18 10.11 -22.88 5.79
N GLY A 19 9.29 -22.74 6.84
CA GLY A 19 9.30 -23.61 8.02
C GLY A 19 10.50 -23.40 8.96
N ASN A 20 11.34 -22.40 8.69
CA ASN A 20 12.47 -22.01 9.54
C ASN A 20 12.20 -20.62 10.10
N LEU A 21 11.44 -20.57 11.20
CA LEU A 21 11.09 -19.32 11.87
C LEU A 21 12.33 -18.66 12.45
N VAL A 22 12.51 -17.38 12.15
CA VAL A 22 13.60 -16.58 12.73
C VAL A 22 13.28 -16.26 14.19
N ASP A 23 14.25 -16.47 15.08
CA ASP A 23 14.14 -16.08 16.49
C ASP A 23 14.13 -14.55 16.61
N LEU A 24 12.93 -14.01 16.76
CA LEU A 24 12.68 -12.57 16.85
C LEU A 24 12.73 -12.09 18.29
N THR A 25 13.53 -11.05 18.52
CA THR A 25 13.43 -10.27 19.76
C THR A 25 12.14 -9.44 19.78
N PRO A 26 11.58 -9.10 20.97
CA PRO A 26 10.43 -8.22 21.06
C PRO A 26 10.63 -6.87 20.36
N ALA A 27 11.86 -6.34 20.39
CA ALA A 27 12.21 -5.09 19.71
C ALA A 27 12.09 -5.22 18.18
N GLN A 28 12.58 -6.30 17.58
CA GLN A 28 12.43 -6.55 16.14
C GLN A 28 10.96 -6.76 15.75
N GLY A 29 10.15 -7.38 16.59
CA GLY A 29 8.70 -7.51 16.39
C GLY A 29 8.01 -6.15 16.25
N TRP A 30 8.32 -5.21 17.14
CA TRP A 30 7.81 -3.84 17.05
C TRP A 30 8.32 -3.08 15.82
N LEU A 31 9.57 -3.28 15.42
CA LEU A 31 10.11 -2.67 14.20
C LEU A 31 9.36 -3.16 12.96
N ILE A 32 9.06 -4.46 12.88
CA ILE A 32 8.27 -5.03 11.77
C ILE A 32 6.84 -4.47 11.78
N PHE A 33 6.21 -4.36 12.95
CA PHE A 33 4.89 -3.76 13.08
C PHE A 33 4.87 -2.32 12.55
N VAL A 34 5.83 -1.50 12.98
CA VAL A 34 5.97 -0.11 12.51
C VAL A 34 6.28 -0.05 11.02
N ALA A 35 7.10 -0.95 10.49
CA ALA A 35 7.41 -1.03 9.06
C ALA A 35 6.16 -1.27 8.19
N CYS A 36 5.14 -1.95 8.71
CA CYS A 36 3.87 -2.21 8.02
C CYS A 36 2.85 -1.05 8.11
N MET A 37 3.09 -0.05 8.97
CA MET A 37 2.15 1.05 9.19
C MET A 37 1.99 2.00 7.99
N PRO A 38 3.03 2.36 7.22
CA PRO A 38 2.89 3.26 6.08
C PRO A 38 1.85 2.76 5.08
N ILE A 39 1.94 1.50 4.63
CA ILE A 39 0.94 0.95 3.70
C ILE A 39 -0.44 0.82 4.33
N THR A 40 -0.52 0.51 5.62
CA THR A 40 -1.79 0.35 6.33
C THR A 40 -2.56 1.66 6.40
N ILE A 41 -1.89 2.75 6.80
CA ILE A 41 -2.53 4.05 6.96
C ILE A 41 -2.71 4.73 5.60
N VAL A 42 -1.62 4.93 4.86
CA VAL A 42 -1.65 5.73 3.63
C VAL A 42 -2.38 4.95 2.53
N GLY A 43 -2.21 3.63 2.44
CA GLY A 43 -2.95 2.80 1.50
C GLY A 43 -4.46 2.84 1.76
N PHE A 44 -4.89 2.82 3.02
CA PHE A 44 -6.30 2.93 3.38
C PHE A 44 -6.88 4.31 3.02
N ILE A 45 -6.17 5.39 3.39
CA ILE A 45 -6.59 6.76 3.08
C ILE A 45 -6.65 6.99 1.56
N SER A 46 -5.63 6.51 0.85
CA SER A 46 -5.56 6.59 -0.62
C SER A 46 -6.74 5.87 -1.27
N ALA A 47 -7.13 4.69 -0.78
CA ALA A 47 -8.27 3.94 -1.31
C ALA A 47 -9.59 4.72 -1.15
N LEU A 48 -9.79 5.39 0.00
CA LEU A 48 -10.97 6.24 0.23
C LEU A 48 -11.03 7.39 -0.79
N TYR A 49 -9.93 8.10 -0.99
CA TYR A 49 -9.88 9.20 -1.96
C TYR A 49 -10.01 8.71 -3.41
N GLN A 50 -9.42 7.56 -3.74
CA GLN A 50 -9.50 7.00 -5.09
C GLN A 50 -10.95 6.63 -5.44
N GLY A 51 -11.70 6.06 -4.48
CA GLY A 51 -13.13 5.79 -4.67
C GLY A 51 -13.96 7.07 -4.89
N ARG A 52 -13.66 8.14 -4.15
CA ARG A 52 -14.33 9.44 -4.32
C ARG A 52 -14.01 10.07 -5.68
N VAL A 53 -12.76 10.01 -6.11
CA VAL A 53 -12.33 10.51 -7.43
C VAL A 53 -13.00 9.71 -8.53
N ALA A 54 -13.02 8.37 -8.44
CA ALA A 54 -13.70 7.53 -9.42
C ALA A 54 -15.20 7.86 -9.55
N ALA A 55 -15.90 8.04 -8.42
CA ALA A 55 -17.30 8.44 -8.42
C ALA A 55 -17.52 9.83 -9.07
N ALA A 56 -16.66 10.80 -8.77
CA ALA A 56 -16.71 12.13 -9.41
C ALA A 56 -16.41 12.05 -10.92
N SER A 57 -15.46 11.22 -11.32
CA SER A 57 -15.10 10.99 -12.72
C SER A 57 -16.27 10.45 -13.55
N ILE A 58 -17.10 9.57 -12.99
CA ILE A 58 -18.33 9.11 -13.67
C ILE A 58 -19.26 10.30 -13.99
N GLY A 59 -19.37 11.27 -13.09
CA GLY A 59 -20.14 12.50 -13.32
C GLY A 59 -19.56 13.43 -14.38
N ILE A 60 -18.23 13.43 -14.56
CA ILE A 60 -17.57 14.14 -15.67
C ILE A 60 -17.91 13.45 -16.98
N VAL A 61 -17.71 12.13 -17.05
CA VAL A 61 -17.94 11.33 -18.27
C VAL A 61 -19.40 11.39 -18.74
N SER A 62 -20.36 11.43 -17.81
CA SER A 62 -21.79 11.50 -18.17
C SER A 62 -22.21 12.83 -18.79
N LYS A 63 -21.47 13.92 -18.53
CA LYS A 63 -21.76 15.26 -19.07
C LYS A 63 -20.83 15.67 -20.22
N ARG A 64 -19.59 15.20 -20.18
CA ARG A 64 -18.49 15.53 -21.08
C ARG A 64 -17.65 14.27 -21.33
N PRO A 65 -18.12 13.34 -22.18
CA PRO A 65 -17.42 12.09 -22.46
C PRO A 65 -16.03 12.30 -23.07
N GLU A 66 -15.78 13.45 -23.72
CA GLU A 66 -14.47 13.86 -24.21
C GLU A 66 -13.44 14.11 -23.08
N GLU A 67 -13.89 14.32 -21.84
CA GLU A 67 -13.03 14.59 -20.68
C GLU A 67 -12.69 13.34 -19.84
N VAL A 68 -13.02 12.12 -20.31
CA VAL A 68 -12.74 10.84 -19.62
C VAL A 68 -11.28 10.74 -19.14
N ALA A 69 -10.33 11.19 -19.97
CA ALA A 69 -8.91 11.14 -19.66
C ALA A 69 -8.56 11.85 -18.34
N LYS A 70 -9.20 12.99 -18.04
CA LYS A 70 -8.95 13.73 -16.79
C LYS A 70 -9.35 12.91 -15.57
N GLY A 71 -10.49 12.22 -15.66
CA GLY A 71 -10.98 11.36 -14.57
C GLY A 71 -10.05 10.20 -14.27
N ILE A 72 -9.47 9.60 -15.32
CA ILE A 72 -8.45 8.55 -15.20
C ILE A 72 -7.17 9.12 -14.58
N THR A 73 -6.69 10.27 -15.07
CA THR A 73 -5.48 10.91 -14.54
C THR A 73 -5.60 11.22 -13.05
N PHE A 74 -6.73 11.80 -12.60
CA PHE A 74 -6.92 12.08 -11.18
C PHE A 74 -6.98 10.81 -10.33
N ALA A 75 -7.59 9.74 -10.81
CA ALA A 75 -7.60 8.47 -10.10
C ALA A 75 -6.18 7.90 -9.95
N ALA A 76 -5.37 7.95 -11.02
CA ALA A 76 -3.98 7.51 -11.02
C ALA A 76 -3.07 8.36 -10.10
N MET A 77 -3.33 9.67 -9.99
CA MET A 77 -2.61 10.54 -9.05
C MET A 77 -2.84 10.12 -7.60
N VAL A 78 -4.06 9.74 -7.23
CA VAL A 78 -4.34 9.24 -5.88
C VAL A 78 -3.66 7.89 -5.66
N GLU A 79 -3.73 6.99 -6.64
CA GLU A 79 -3.08 5.67 -6.59
C GLU A 79 -1.56 5.75 -6.36
N THR A 80 -0.90 6.77 -6.91
CA THR A 80 0.55 6.97 -6.75
C THR A 80 0.96 7.09 -5.28
N TYR A 81 0.13 7.68 -4.41
CA TYR A 81 0.42 7.75 -2.97
C TYR A 81 0.39 6.38 -2.28
N ALA A 82 -0.51 5.49 -2.70
CA ALA A 82 -0.53 4.12 -2.20
C ALA A 82 0.72 3.34 -2.62
N VAL A 83 1.22 3.56 -3.85
CA VAL A 83 2.47 2.96 -4.33
C VAL A 83 3.68 3.47 -3.54
N LEU A 84 3.75 4.77 -3.26
CA LEU A 84 4.83 5.35 -2.43
C LEU A 84 4.81 4.78 -1.01
N ALA A 85 3.63 4.58 -0.43
CA ALA A 85 3.48 3.96 0.89
C ALA A 85 3.91 2.48 0.92
N LEU A 86 3.60 1.75 -0.16
CA LEU A 86 4.11 0.39 -0.35
C LEU A 86 5.63 0.38 -0.44
N LEU A 87 6.23 1.29 -1.23
CA LEU A 87 7.68 1.40 -1.36
C LEU A 87 8.34 1.68 0.00
N ALA A 88 7.81 2.64 0.77
CA ALA A 88 8.31 2.94 2.11
C ALA A 88 8.25 1.70 3.02
N THR A 89 7.12 0.98 3.00
CA THR A 89 6.93 -0.26 3.77
C THR A 89 7.99 -1.31 3.40
N ILE A 90 8.22 -1.53 2.10
CA ILE A 90 9.23 -2.48 1.60
C ILE A 90 10.62 -2.08 2.08
N LEU A 91 11.01 -0.81 1.92
CA LEU A 91 12.33 -0.33 2.34
C LEU A 91 12.55 -0.48 3.85
N MET A 92 11.55 -0.13 4.66
CA MET A 92 11.62 -0.30 6.11
C MET A 92 11.73 -1.77 6.49
N LEU A 93 10.92 -2.63 5.87
CA LEU A 93 10.89 -4.06 6.17
C LEU A 93 12.23 -4.73 5.82
N PHE A 94 12.81 -4.44 4.66
CA PHE A 94 14.11 -4.99 4.27
C PHE A 94 15.30 -4.35 5.01
N GLY A 95 15.15 -3.13 5.55
CA GLY A 95 16.17 -2.48 6.39
C GLY A 95 16.32 -3.05 7.81
N ILE A 96 15.36 -3.84 8.30
CA ILE A 96 15.46 -4.49 9.61
C ILE A 96 16.34 -5.74 9.50
N ASN A 97 17.41 -5.79 10.29
CA ASN A 97 18.24 -6.98 10.42
C ASN A 97 17.60 -7.94 11.42
N ILE A 98 17.26 -9.13 10.94
CA ILE A 98 16.71 -10.24 11.72
C ILE A 98 17.61 -11.45 11.56
#